data_AF-A0A1L9QTF2-F1
#
_entry.id   AF-A0A1L9QTF2-F1
#
_cell.length_a   1.000
_cell.length_b   1.000
_cell.length_c   1.000
_cell.angle_alpha   90.00
_cell.angle_beta   90.00
_cell.angle_gamma   90.00
#
_symmetry.space_group_name_H-M   'P 1'
#
loop_
_entity.id
_entity.type
_entity.pdbx_description
1 polymer ?
#
loop_
_entity_poly.entity_id
_entity_poly.type
_entity_poly.pdbx_seq_one_letter_code
_entity_poly.pdbx_strand_id
1 'polypeptide(L)'
;MANNFHLIDLVGQREAVREHLQGFTEEEMLRWLKAYGRLEEYYNSAATHQIYIFTSNLGIEAGFFFRKGQMIFIGDHYTFV
;
A
#
# COMPACT_ATOMS: atom_id res chain seq x y z
N MET A 1 11.80 -18.76 -11.12
CA MET A 1 10.90 -19.15 -10.01
C MET A 1 10.06 -17.94 -9.70
N ALA A 2 8.79 -17.91 -10.10
CA ALA A 2 7.90 -16.83 -9.66
C ALA A 2 7.67 -17.05 -8.16
N ASN A 3 8.32 -16.24 -7.32
CA ASN A 3 7.97 -16.19 -5.91
C ASN A 3 6.52 -15.70 -5.85
N ASN A 4 5.58 -16.60 -5.56
CA ASN A 4 4.22 -16.22 -5.22
C ASN A 4 4.29 -15.47 -3.89
N PHE A 5 4.48 -14.15 -3.95
CA PHE A 5 4.41 -13.32 -2.76
C PHE A 5 2.98 -13.41 -2.22
N HIS A 6 2.80 -13.98 -1.03
CA HIS A 6 1.48 -14.06 -0.43
C HIS A 6 1.23 -12.82 0.43
N LEU A 7 0.52 -11.84 -0.13
CA LEU A 7 0.11 -10.64 0.59
C LEU A 7 -1.24 -10.89 1.29
N ILE A 8 -1.19 -11.06 2.61
CA ILE A 8 -2.31 -11.34 3.51
C ILE A 8 -2.70 -10.04 4.23
N ASP A 9 -1.69 -9.39 4.83
CA ASP A 9 -1.80 -8.14 5.59
C ASP A 9 -0.68 -7.20 5.14
N LEU A 10 -1.07 -6.09 4.50
CA LEU A 10 -0.12 -5.12 3.96
C LEU A 10 0.71 -4.43 5.05
N VAL A 11 0.10 -4.10 6.19
CA VAL A 11 0.81 -3.42 7.28
C VAL A 11 1.74 -4.39 7.99
N GLY A 12 1.27 -5.58 8.34
CA GLY A 12 2.08 -6.61 9.00
C GLY A 12 3.27 -7.08 8.15
N GLN A 13 3.14 -7.05 6.82
CA GLN A 13 4.18 -7.46 5.87
C GLN A 13 4.96 -6.30 5.24
N ARG A 14 4.78 -5.06 5.73
CA ARG A 14 5.32 -3.83 5.14
C ARG A 14 6.83 -3.86 4.83
N GLU A 15 7.63 -4.48 5.70
CA GLU A 15 9.08 -4.57 5.51
C GLU A 15 9.42 -5.44 4.30
N ALA A 16 8.80 -6.62 4.21
CA ALA A 16 8.96 -7.54 3.08
C ALA A 16 8.42 -6.94 1.77
N VAL A 17 7.30 -6.21 1.83
CA VAL A 17 6.74 -5.49 0.69
C VAL A 17 7.69 -4.38 0.23
N ARG A 18 8.27 -3.61 1.16
CA ARG A 18 9.23 -2.54 0.84
C ARG A 18 10.49 -3.08 0.15
N GLU A 19 11.02 -4.21 0.64
CA GLU A 19 12.16 -4.88 0.01
C GLU A 19 11.79 -5.42 -1.37
N HIS A 20 10.62 -6.04 -1.52
CA HIS A 20 10.16 -6.62 -2.78
C HIS A 20 9.93 -5.55 -3.87
N LEU A 21 9.37 -4.40 -3.48
CA LEU A 21 9.01 -3.31 -4.39
C LEU A 21 10.13 -2.27 -4.53
N GLN A 22 11.33 -2.57 -4.05
CA GLN A 22 12.45 -1.63 -4.15
C GLN A 22 12.74 -1.30 -5.63
N GLY A 23 12.74 -0.01 -5.96
CA GLY A 23 12.97 0.48 -7.32
C GLY A 23 11.74 0.56 -8.21
N PHE A 24 10.57 0.13 -7.73
CA PHE A 24 9.31 0.30 -8.45
C PHE A 24 8.88 1.77 -8.43
N THR A 25 8.21 2.22 -9.49
CA THR A 25 7.46 3.50 -9.45
C THR A 25 6.18 3.36 -8.64
N GLU A 26 5.59 4.48 -8.24
CA GLU A 26 4.30 4.48 -7.52
C GLU A 26 3.22 3.74 -8.33
N GLU A 27 3.15 3.96 -9.65
CA GLU A 27 2.21 3.27 -10.53
C GLU A 27 2.46 1.75 -10.60
N GLU A 28 3.72 1.33 -10.57
CA GLU A 28 4.08 -0.10 -10.53
C GLU A 28 3.67 -0.74 -9.22
N MET A 29 3.91 -0.06 -8.09
CA MET A 29 3.46 -0.52 -6.77
C MET A 29 1.93 -0.63 -6.70
N LEU A 30 1.20 0.37 -7.22
CA LEU A 30 -0.26 0.36 -7.27
C LEU A 30 -0.78 -0.79 -8.14
N ARG A 31 -0.17 -1.04 -9.32
CA ARG A 31 -0.52 -2.18 -10.18
C ARG A 31 -0.25 -3.51 -9.48
N TRP A 32 0.87 -3.63 -8.78
CA TRP A 32 1.20 -4.83 -8.03
C TRP A 32 0.19 -5.08 -6.90
N LEU A 33 -0.15 -4.07 -6.09
CA LEU A 33 -1.15 -4.20 -5.02
C LEU A 33 -2.52 -4.66 -5.54
N LYS A 34 -2.96 -4.13 -6.69
CA LYS A 34 -4.22 -4.53 -7.34
C LYS A 34 -4.25 -6.02 -7.74
N ALA A 35 -3.10 -6.68 -7.87
CA ALA A 35 -3.05 -8.12 -8.13
C ALA A 35 -3.33 -8.98 -6.88
N TYR A 36 -3.23 -8.40 -5.68
CA TYR A 36 -3.35 -9.10 -4.40
C TYR A 36 -4.55 -8.67 -3.55
N GLY A 37 -5.35 -7.73 -4.04
CA GLY A 37 -6.54 -7.24 -3.35
C GLY A 37 -7.23 -6.12 -4.10
N ARG A 38 -8.20 -5.49 -3.44
CA ARG A 38 -8.90 -4.31 -3.96
C ARG A 38 -8.13 -3.06 -3.55
N LEU A 39 -8.02 -2.11 -4.46
CA LEU A 39 -7.40 -0.83 -4.19
C LEU A 39 -8.34 0.29 -4.62
N GLU A 40 -8.63 1.18 -3.68
CA GLU A 40 -9.52 2.32 -3.86
C GLU A 40 -8.77 3.63 -3.61
N GLU A 41 -9.16 4.66 -4.34
CA GLU A 41 -8.68 6.02 -4.13
C GLU A 41 -9.66 6.74 -3.20
N TYR A 42 -9.18 7.22 -2.07
CA TYR A 42 -9.96 8.04 -1.17
C TYR A 42 -9.70 9.52 -1.46
N TYR A 43 -10.73 10.21 -1.94
CA TYR A 43 -10.64 11.64 -2.23
C TYR A 43 -11.05 12.46 -1.00
N ASN A 44 -10.14 13.33 -0.56
CA ASN A 44 -10.43 14.35 0.44
C ASN A 44 -9.76 15.66 -0.01
N SER A 45 -10.57 16.70 -0.22
CA SER A 45 -10.10 18.00 -0.69
C SER A 45 -9.15 18.71 0.28
N ALA A 46 -9.12 18.30 1.56
CA ALA A 46 -8.18 18.80 2.56
C ALA A 46 -6.89 17.97 2.65
N ALA A 47 -6.82 16.79 2.01
CA ALA A 47 -5.64 15.96 2.03
C ALA A 47 -4.56 16.51 1.09
N THR A 48 -3.32 16.56 1.57
CA THR A 48 -2.17 17.03 0.79
C THR A 48 -1.62 15.98 -0.17
N HIS A 49 -2.03 14.72 -0.01
CA HIS A 49 -1.59 13.57 -0.80
C HIS A 49 -2.81 12.73 -1.18
N GLN A 50 -2.74 12.06 -2.33
CA GLN A 50 -3.74 11.05 -2.69
C GLN A 50 -3.66 9.88 -1.71
N ILE A 51 -4.78 9.57 -1.07
CA ILE A 51 -4.89 8.44 -0.14
C ILE A 51 -5.40 7.24 -0.90
N TYR A 52 -4.79 6.09 -0.62
CA TYR A 52 -5.19 4.79 -1.13
C TYR A 52 -5.65 3.92 0.02
N ILE A 53 -6.75 3.21 -0.18
CA ILE A 53 -7.25 2.17 0.72
C ILE A 53 -7.05 0.84 0.02
N PHE A 54 -6.19 -0.01 0.57
CA PHE A 54 -6.01 -1.38 0.12
C PHE A 54 -6.81 -2.32 1.03
N THR A 55 -7.60 -3.20 0.42
CA THR A 55 -8.29 -4.29 1.10
C THR A 55 -7.76 -5.61 0.54
N SER A 56 -7.14 -6.43 1.39
CA SER A 56 -6.64 -7.75 0.98
C SER A 56 -7.79 -8.70 0.64
N ASN A 57 -7.49 -9.81 -0.03
CA ASN A 57 -8.50 -10.85 -0.34
C ASN A 57 -9.15 -11.48 0.90
N LEU A 58 -8.60 -11.25 2.10
CA LEU A 58 -9.17 -11.68 3.38
C LEU A 58 -9.97 -10.57 4.08
N GLY A 59 -10.09 -9.40 3.46
CA GLY A 59 -10.83 -8.25 4.02
C GLY A 59 -10.04 -7.39 4.99
N ILE A 60 -8.70 -7.54 5.06
CA ILE A 60 -7.85 -6.70 5.91
C ILE A 60 -7.56 -5.40 5.19
N GLU A 61 -7.83 -4.27 5.84
CA GLU A 61 -7.69 -2.93 5.26
C GLU A 61 -6.44 -2.20 5.73
N ALA A 62 -5.83 -1.43 4.83
CA ALA A 62 -4.71 -0.57 5.10
C ALA A 62 -4.83 0.74 4.30
N GLY A 63 -4.83 1.87 5.01
CA GLY A 63 -4.74 3.19 4.41
C GLY A 63 -3.28 3.63 4.25
N PHE A 64 -2.92 4.15 3.08
CA PHE A 64 -1.58 4.68 2.84
C PHE A 64 -1.59 5.80 1.80
N PHE A 65 -0.48 6.53 1.70
CA PHE A 65 -0.20 7.47 0.62
C PHE A 65 1.28 7.38 0.25
N PHE A 66 1.66 7.93 -0.90
CA PHE A 66 3.06 8.03 -1.26
C PHE A 66 3.65 9.39 -0.92
N ARG A 67 4.89 9.40 -0.43
CA ARG A 67 5.67 10.62 -0.21
C ARG A 67 7.13 10.33 -0.55
N LYS A 68 7.67 11.07 -1.53
CA LYS A 68 9.06 10.92 -2.00
C LYS A 68 9.39 9.45 -2.39
N GLY A 69 8.46 8.78 -3.07
CA GLY A 69 8.62 7.39 -3.51
C GLY A 69 8.55 6.34 -2.39
N GLN A 70 8.14 6.72 -1.18
CA GLN A 70 7.91 5.79 -0.06
C GLN A 70 6.42 5.67 0.23
N MET A 71 6.00 4.45 0.54
CA MET A 71 4.66 4.15 1.07
C MET A 71 4.60 4.53 2.54
N ILE A 72 3.69 5.44 2.88
CA ILE A 72 3.45 5.92 4.25
C ILE A 72 2.07 5.42 4.68
N PHE A 73 2.04 4.60 5.72
CA PHE A 73 0.81 4.07 6.31
C PHE A 73 0.14 5.06 7.24
N ILE A 74 -1.19 5.00 7.28
CA ILE A 74 -2.06 5.81 8.13
C ILE A 74 -2.57 4.92 9.27
N GLY A 75 -2.25 5.31 10.51
CA GLY A 75 -2.93 4.81 11.72
C GLY A 75 -3.90 5.85 12.25
N ASP A 76 -4.61 5.53 13.34
CA ASP A 76 -5.72 6.35 13.85
C ASP A 76 -5.38 7.84 14.05
N HIS A 77 -4.15 8.14 14.49
CA HIS A 77 -3.70 9.51 14.77
C HIS A 77 -2.23 9.75 14.41
N TYR A 78 -1.62 8.84 13.66
CA TYR A 78 -0.20 8.92 13.30
C TYR A 78 0.05 8.30 11.93
N THR A 79 1.20 8.61 11.36
CA THR A 79 1.68 7.96 10.14
C THR A 79 3.00 7.25 10.40
N PHE A 80 3.28 6.20 9.64
CA PHE A 80 4.48 5.40 9.82
C PHE A 80 4.93 4.78 8.50
N VAL A 81 6.21 4.42 8.41
CA VAL A 81 6.84 3.73 7.27
C VAL A 81 7.05 2.29 7.67
#